data_AF-A0A915PUS6-F1
#
_entry.id   AF-A0A915PUS6-F1
#
_cell.length_a   1.000
_cell.length_b   1.000
_cell.length_c   1.000
_cell.angle_alpha   90.00
_cell.angle_beta   90.00
_cell.angle_gamma   90.00
#
_symmetry.space_group_name_H-M   'P 1'
#
loop_
_entity.id
_entity.type
_entity.pdbx_description
1 polymer ?
#
loop_
_entity_poly.entity_id
_entity_poly.type
_entity_poly.pdbx_seq_one_letter_code
_entity_poly.pdbx_strand_id
1 'polypeptide(L)' 'MCRQNYTFALVNDLFMVHRGIKTMQDLPRTKKRQNHSRSQFNTAIKLFKQRMDHQYPETKKLCPEFGA' A
#
# COMPACT_ATOMS: atom_id res chain seq x y z
N MET A 1 10.07 0.35 -3.64
CA MET A 1 10.41 1.64 -4.29
C MET A 1 11.59 1.47 -5.26
N CYS A 2 11.55 0.44 -6.12
CA CYS A 2 12.64 0.09 -7.05
C CYS A 2 13.01 1.25 -7.99
N ARG A 3 12.00 1.92 -8.55
CA ARG A 3 12.16 2.96 -9.58
C ARG A 3 12.90 4.22 -9.09
N GLN A 4 13.07 4.40 -7.79
CA GLN A 4 13.80 5.55 -7.20
C GLN A 4 15.17 5.16 -6.64
N ASN A 5 15.63 3.92 -6.90
CA ASN A 5 16.83 3.37 -6.27
C ASN A 5 16.82 3.53 -4.73
N TYR A 6 15.64 3.41 -4.12
CA TYR A 6 15.46 3.67 -2.70
C TYR A 6 15.85 2.46 -1.86
N THR A 7 16.83 2.65 -0.99
CA THR A 7 17.22 1.69 0.06
C THR A 7 16.38 1.94 1.30
N PHE A 8 15.71 0.89 1.81
CA PHE A 8 14.94 0.97 3.05
C PHE A 8 15.62 0.13 4.14
N ALA A 9 15.57 0.63 5.37
CA ALA A 9 15.92 -0.16 6.53
C ALA A 9 14.78 -1.14 6.83
N LEU A 10 15.11 -2.43 6.90
CA LEU A 10 14.21 -3.45 7.42
C LEU A 10 14.27 -3.41 8.95
N VAL A 11 13.17 -3.04 9.58
CA VAL A 11 13.01 -3.15 11.03
C VAL A 11 12.46 -4.54 11.31
N ASN A 12 13.25 -5.40 11.94
CA ASN A 12 12.87 -6.79 12.20
C ASN A 12 11.74 -6.91 13.24
N ASP A 13 11.64 -5.97 14.18
CA ASP A 13 10.79 -6.08 15.37
C ASP A 13 9.73 -4.96 15.47
N LEU A 14 9.02 -4.67 14.37
CA LEU A 14 7.88 -3.74 14.41
C LEU A 14 6.59 -4.47 14.80
N PHE A 15 6.25 -4.45 16.10
CA PHE A 15 4.95 -4.91 16.57
C PHE A 15 3.91 -3.78 16.47
N MET A 16 3.01 -3.86 15.50
CA MET A 16 1.87 -2.95 15.42
C MET A 16 0.79 -3.39 16.42
N VAL A 17 0.72 -2.73 17.57
CA VAL A 17 -0.33 -2.97 18.56
C VAL A 17 -1.56 -2.16 18.20
N HIS A 18 -2.65 -2.85 17.84
CA HIS A 18 -3.96 -2.23 17.71
C HIS A 18 -4.70 -2.35 19.04
N ARG A 19 -5.22 -1.22 19.57
CA ARG A 19 -6.05 -1.25 20.78
C ARG A 19 -7.39 -1.95 20.48
N GLY A 20 -7.74 -2.95 21.29
CA GLY A 20 -9.03 -3.64 21.28
C GLY A 20 -9.01 -5.05 20.67
N ILE A 21 -9.99 -5.88 21.05
CA ILE A 21 -10.22 -7.21 20.49
C ILE A 21 -11.30 -7.10 19.42
N LYS A 22 -11.04 -7.58 18.21
CA LYS A 22 -12.05 -7.64 17.14
C LYS A 22 -13.08 -8.71 17.48
N THR A 23 -14.35 -8.31 17.54
CA THR A 23 -15.46 -9.23 17.85
C THR A 23 -16.32 -9.50 16.61
N MET A 24 -17.19 -10.52 16.65
CA MET A 24 -18.11 -10.81 15.54
C MET A 24 -19.10 -9.66 15.31
N GLN A 25 -19.42 -8.90 16.35
CA GLN A 25 -20.28 -7.72 16.28
C GLN A 25 -19.62 -6.57 15.49
N ASP A 26 -18.29 -6.52 15.45
CA ASP A 26 -17.53 -5.50 14.71
C ASP A 26 -17.45 -5.77 13.19
N LEU A 27 -17.83 -6.98 12.73
CA LEU A 27 -17.67 -7.40 11.33
C LEU A 27 -18.31 -6.43 10.32
N PRO A 28 -19.58 -6.00 10.47
CA PRO A 28 -20.21 -5.12 9.49
C PRO A 28 -19.50 -3.75 9.40
N ARG A 29 -19.14 -3.18 10.57
CA ARG A 29 -18.45 -1.89 10.66
C ARG A 29 -17.04 -1.98 10.10
N THR A 30 -16.33 -3.07 10.38
CA THR A 30 -14.99 -3.35 9.87
C THR A 30 -15.02 -3.50 8.35
N LYS A 31 -15.96 -4.27 7.80
CA LYS A 31 -16.12 -4.44 6.35
C LYS A 31 -16.40 -3.09 5.64
N LYS A 32 -17.25 -2.24 6.22
CA LYS A 32 -17.49 -0.88 5.69
C LYS A 32 -16.21 -0.04 5.64
N ARG A 33 -15.40 -0.07 6.72
CA ARG A 33 -14.11 0.63 6.78
C ARG A 33 -13.08 0.08 5.79
N GLN A 34 -13.00 -1.25 5.66
CA GLN A 34 -12.12 -1.91 4.69
C GLN A 34 -12.47 -1.52 3.25
N ASN A 35 -13.76 -1.52 2.90
CA ASN A 35 -14.22 -1.12 1.57
C ASN A 35 -13.85 0.35 1.27
N HIS A 36 -14.05 1.24 2.23
CA HIS A 36 -13.65 2.64 2.09
C HIS A 36 -12.12 2.79 1.90
N SER A 37 -11.34 2.11 2.74
CA SER A 37 -9.87 2.12 2.66
C SER A 37 -9.36 1.55 1.34
N ARG A 38 -10.03 0.52 0.81
CA ARG A 38 -9.69 -0.09 -0.49
C ARG A 38 -9.90 0.90 -1.63
N SER A 39 -10.98 1.69 -1.59
CA SER A 39 -11.20 2.75 -2.59
C SER A 39 -10.09 3.80 -2.56
N GLN A 40 -9.71 4.28 -1.36
CA GLN A 40 -8.60 5.22 -1.20
C GLN A 40 -7.28 4.65 -1.69
N PHE A 41 -6.99 3.38 -1.35
CA PHE A 41 -5.79 2.68 -1.80
C PHE A 41 -5.72 2.58 -3.32
N ASN A 42 -6.82 2.20 -3.98
CA ASN A 42 -6.88 2.10 -5.44
C ASN A 42 -6.61 3.45 -6.13
N THR A 43 -7.13 4.54 -5.57
CA THR A 43 -6.84 5.89 -6.06
C THR A 43 -5.38 6.26 -5.85
N ALA A 44 -4.85 6.01 -4.65
CA ALA A 44 -3.47 6.32 -4.30
C ALA A 44 -2.46 5.56 -5.18
N ILE A 45 -2.68 4.26 -5.42
CA ILE A 45 -1.77 3.45 -6.25
C ILE A 45 -1.81 3.89 -7.71
N LYS A 46 -2.98 4.28 -8.24
CA LYS A 46 -3.11 4.83 -9.60
C LYS A 46 -2.30 6.12 -9.74
N LEU A 47 -2.53 7.08 -8.83
CA LEU A 47 -1.81 8.37 -8.85
C LEU A 47 -0.31 8.17 -8.65
N PHE A 48 0.09 7.25 -7.78
CA PHE A 48 1.50 6.89 -7.58
C PHE A 48 2.12 6.35 -8.88
N LYS A 49 1.48 5.37 -9.53
CA LYS A 49 1.95 4.81 -10.82
C LYS A 49 2.11 5.92 -11.87
N GLN A 50 1.14 6.82 -11.98
CA GLN A 50 1.20 7.96 -12.91
C GLN A 50 2.39 8.88 -12.64
N ARG A 51 2.63 9.26 -11.38
CA ARG A 51 3.80 10.08 -11.01
C ARG A 51 5.11 9.37 -11.33
N MET A 52 5.20 8.07 -11.05
CA MET A 52 6.40 7.29 -11.33
C MET A 52 6.66 7.13 -12.82
N ASP A 53 5.61 6.95 -13.63
CA ASP A 53 5.71 6.90 -15.10
C ASP A 53 6.18 8.24 -15.69
N HIS A 54 5.75 9.36 -15.10
CA HIS A 54 6.20 10.68 -15.53
C HIS A 54 7.64 10.98 -15.12
N GLN A 55 8.04 10.63 -13.89
CA GLN A 55 9.36 10.99 -13.35
C GLN A 55 10.48 10.02 -13.75
N TYR A 56 10.17 8.75 -13.97
CA TYR A 56 11.16 7.68 -14.22
C TYR A 56 10.73 6.76 -15.37
N PRO A 57 10.43 7.28 -16.57
CA PRO A 57 9.84 6.52 -17.68
C PRO A 57 10.66 5.27 -18.08
N GLU A 58 11.98 5.35 -18.01
CA GLU A 58 12.94 4.28 -18.36
C GLU A 58 12.84 3.05 -17.46
N THR A 59 12.41 3.21 -16.20
CA THR A 59 12.33 2.11 -15.23
C THR A 59 11.07 1.26 -15.35
N LYS A 60 10.13 1.62 -16.24
CA LYS A 60 8.81 0.97 -16.35
C LYS A 60 8.87 -0.53 -16.68
N LYS A 61 9.84 -0.95 -17.49
CA LYS A 61 10.06 -2.36 -17.85
C LYS A 61 11.07 -3.08 -16.94
N LEU A 62 11.83 -2.32 -16.16
CA LEU A 62 12.92 -2.83 -15.32
C LEU A 62 12.43 -3.21 -13.93
N CYS A 63 11.52 -2.43 -13.37
CA CYS A 63 10.97 -2.67 -12.03
C CYS A 63 9.68 -3.50 -12.10
N PRO A 64 9.44 -4.40 -11.13
CA PRO A 64 8.25 -5.23 -11.08
C PRO A 64 6.99 -4.40 -10.79
N GLU A 65 5.85 -4.92 -11.24
CA GLU A 65 4.55 -4.36 -10.89
C GLU A 65 4.16 -4.66 -9.44
N PHE A 66 3.31 -3.80 -8.87
CA PHE A 66 2.78 -4.01 -7.53
C PHE A 66 1.92 -5.28 -7.49
N GLY A 67 2.35 -6.29 -6.73
CA GLY A 67 1.66 -7.58 -6.55
C GLY A 67 2.07 -8.68 -7.52
N ALA A 68 3.10 -8.45 -8.34
CA ALA A 68 3.74 -9.46 -9.21
C ALA A 68 4.74 -10.33 -8.44
#